data_AF-A0A8J7LBP0-F1
#
_entry.id   AF-A0A8J7LBP0-F1
#
_cell.length_a   1.000
_cell.length_b   1.000
_cell.length_c   1.000
_cell.angle_alpha   90.00
_cell.angle_beta   90.00
_cell.angle_gamma   90.00
#
_symmetry.space_group_name_H-M   'P 1'
#
loop_
_entity.id
_entity.type
_entity.pdbx_description
1 polymer ?
#
loop_
_entity_poly.entity_id
_entity_poly.type
_entity_poly.pdbx_seq_one_letter_code
_entity_poly.pdbx_strand_id
1 'polypeptide(L)'
;MFNSHTAWLIPLTLTIVSFGSNIERATAETTKTYTFNADYKTLVTIDTSYRPDLDIIRATITGESVEPAPYGLNFFTSNTYGKLESSDNASIIKYTFNSDPTVFGLTDAPLLYDRYYGGANELFGRASDSAEINFVQETIKGGGTISIFGGTGLFKNATGTISFTEEDKLNLSGSPSEGLAKLTFTLQTPQSVPEPTATTTLIGMGLIGAGLILKRCRYKTFL
;
A
#
# COMPACT_ATOMS: atom_id res chain seq x y z
N MET A 1 32.52 54.99 -42.56
CA MET A 1 32.39 53.55 -42.87
C MET A 1 31.91 52.85 -41.62
N PHE A 2 30.64 52.46 -41.58
CA PHE A 2 30.04 51.77 -40.43
C PHE A 2 30.30 50.26 -40.55
N ASN A 3 31.02 49.69 -39.58
CA ASN A 3 31.28 48.25 -39.50
C ASN A 3 30.02 47.51 -39.02
N SER A 4 29.56 46.56 -39.84
CA SER A 4 28.42 45.67 -39.60
C SER A 4 28.86 44.45 -38.76
N HIS A 5 28.46 44.42 -37.49
CA HIS A 5 28.63 43.25 -36.60
C HIS A 5 27.31 42.62 -36.14
N THR A 6 26.18 42.97 -36.77
CA THR A 6 24.84 42.54 -36.32
C THR A 6 24.37 41.20 -36.87
N ALA A 7 25.11 40.54 -37.77
CA ALA A 7 24.64 39.34 -38.47
C ALA A 7 24.84 38.00 -37.70
N TRP A 8 25.50 37.99 -36.54
CA TRP A 8 25.92 36.74 -35.87
C TRP A 8 25.24 36.46 -34.52
N LEU A 9 23.99 36.89 -34.34
CA LEU A 9 23.20 36.57 -33.13
C LEU A 9 21.89 35.83 -33.42
N ILE A 10 21.57 35.61 -34.69
CA ILE A 10 20.30 34.98 -35.10
C ILE A 10 20.29 33.44 -34.90
N PRO A 11 21.38 32.66 -35.05
CA PRO A 11 21.28 31.20 -34.86
C PRO A 11 21.27 30.77 -33.38
N LEU A 12 21.68 31.65 -32.45
CA LEU A 12 21.74 31.34 -31.02
C LEU A 12 20.36 31.50 -30.34
N THR A 13 19.54 32.44 -30.79
CA THR A 13 18.18 32.65 -30.24
C THR A 13 17.21 31.56 -30.70
N LEU A 14 17.34 31.06 -31.93
CA LEU A 14 16.49 30.00 -32.46
C LEU A 14 16.76 28.61 -31.84
N THR A 15 17.98 28.32 -31.42
CA THR A 15 18.27 27.05 -30.72
C THR A 15 17.79 27.06 -29.28
N ILE A 16 17.83 28.20 -28.58
CA ILE A 16 17.35 28.29 -27.17
C ILE A 16 15.82 28.18 -27.08
N VAL A 17 15.08 28.72 -28.05
CA VAL A 17 13.60 28.63 -28.06
C VAL A 17 13.13 27.19 -28.39
N SER A 18 13.89 26.46 -29.21
CA SER A 18 13.58 25.07 -29.57
C SER A 18 13.77 24.07 -28.42
N PHE A 19 14.65 24.35 -27.45
CA PHE A 19 14.82 23.49 -26.27
C PHE A 19 13.79 23.77 -25.16
N GLY A 20 13.07 24.89 -25.23
CA GLY A 20 12.05 25.24 -24.22
C GLY A 20 10.64 24.72 -24.53
N SER A 21 10.37 24.27 -25.77
CA SER A 21 9.01 24.01 -26.25
C SER A 21 8.61 22.53 -26.30
N ASN A 22 9.54 21.59 -26.11
CA ASN A 22 9.28 20.14 -26.16
C ASN A 22 10.01 19.37 -25.05
N ILE A 23 9.93 19.83 -23.81
CA ILE A 23 10.23 18.96 -22.66
C ILE A 23 8.92 18.23 -22.35
N GLU A 24 8.74 17.05 -22.93
CA GLU A 24 7.78 16.09 -22.37
C GLU A 24 8.14 15.90 -20.90
N ARG A 25 7.16 16.15 -20.02
CA ARG A 25 7.30 15.96 -18.59
C ARG A 25 7.53 14.48 -18.32
N ALA A 26 8.78 14.11 -18.04
CA ALA A 26 9.08 12.82 -17.45
C ALA A 26 8.74 12.89 -15.96
N THR A 27 7.51 12.50 -15.59
CA THR A 27 7.18 12.23 -14.19
C THR A 27 7.89 10.94 -13.79
N ALA A 28 9.03 11.06 -13.12
CA ALA A 28 9.57 9.94 -12.36
C ALA A 28 8.64 9.70 -11.16
N GLU A 29 8.19 8.46 -10.98
CA GLU A 29 7.51 8.04 -9.75
C GLU A 29 8.52 7.30 -8.88
N THR A 30 8.66 7.72 -7.62
CA THR A 30 9.45 7.00 -6.62
C THR A 30 8.53 6.23 -5.70
N THR A 31 8.93 5.02 -5.29
CA THR A 31 8.15 4.23 -4.34
C THR A 31 8.61 4.53 -2.92
N LYS A 32 7.68 4.93 -2.06
CA LYS A 32 7.94 5.03 -0.61
C LYS A 32 7.45 3.76 0.08
N THR A 33 8.30 3.17 0.91
CA THR A 33 8.01 1.97 1.67
C THR A 33 7.68 2.30 3.13
N TYR A 34 6.67 1.63 3.68
CA TYR A 34 6.29 1.70 5.10
C TYR A 34 6.28 0.30 5.69
N THR A 35 7.01 0.09 6.78
CA THR A 35 7.03 -1.17 7.52
C THR A 35 6.83 -0.90 8.99
N PHE A 36 5.81 -1.52 9.59
CA PHE A 36 5.49 -1.37 11.00
C PHE A 36 4.65 -2.54 11.51
N ASN A 37 4.59 -2.68 12.83
CA ASN A 37 3.75 -3.67 13.51
C ASN A 37 2.66 -2.98 14.32
N ALA A 38 1.54 -3.65 14.51
CA ALA A 38 0.49 -3.22 15.42
C ALA A 38 -0.30 -4.43 15.95
N ASP A 39 -0.67 -4.35 17.21
CA ASP A 39 -1.45 -5.38 17.90
C ASP A 39 -2.89 -4.87 18.08
N TYR A 40 -3.87 -5.74 17.86
CA TYR A 40 -5.30 -5.40 17.93
C TYR A 40 -6.04 -6.40 18.80
N LYS A 41 -6.94 -5.91 19.65
CA LYS A 41 -7.98 -6.73 20.27
C LYS A 41 -9.03 -7.05 19.23
N THR A 42 -9.37 -8.32 19.10
CA THR A 42 -10.25 -8.81 18.04
C THR A 42 -11.59 -9.28 18.59
N LEU A 43 -12.62 -9.12 17.78
CA LEU A 43 -13.93 -9.75 17.94
C LEU A 43 -14.22 -10.55 16.68
N VAL A 44 -14.34 -11.87 16.82
CA VAL A 44 -14.56 -12.81 15.72
C VAL A 44 -16.00 -13.31 15.76
N THR A 45 -16.72 -13.10 14.66
CA THR A 45 -18.06 -13.65 14.45
C THR A 45 -18.03 -14.62 13.28
N ILE A 46 -18.49 -15.85 13.51
CA ILE A 46 -18.60 -16.89 12.50
C ILE A 46 -20.07 -17.17 12.25
N ASP A 47 -20.51 -16.97 11.01
CA ASP A 47 -21.83 -17.36 10.52
C ASP A 47 -21.71 -18.66 9.72
N THR A 48 -22.18 -19.74 10.34
CA THR A 48 -22.20 -21.08 9.74
C THR A 48 -23.40 -21.34 8.84
N SER A 49 -24.33 -20.37 8.72
CA SER A 49 -25.59 -20.53 7.98
C SER A 49 -25.54 -20.07 6.53
N TYR A 50 -24.45 -19.42 6.10
CA TYR A 50 -24.36 -18.79 4.78
C TYR A 50 -24.56 -19.76 3.60
N ARG A 51 -23.76 -20.83 3.52
CA ARG A 51 -23.84 -21.86 2.48
C ARG A 51 -23.49 -23.24 3.05
N PRO A 52 -24.36 -23.79 3.93
CA PRO A 52 -24.12 -25.09 4.56
C PRO A 52 -24.13 -26.24 3.53
N ASP A 53 -24.76 -26.04 2.37
CA ASP A 53 -24.76 -27.00 1.26
C ASP A 53 -23.38 -27.21 0.62
N LEU A 54 -22.45 -26.27 0.81
CA LEU A 54 -21.10 -26.28 0.25
C LEU A 54 -20.01 -26.29 1.33
N ASP A 55 -20.39 -26.43 2.60
CA ASP A 55 -19.51 -26.25 3.75
C ASP A 55 -18.76 -24.90 3.73
N ILE A 56 -19.46 -23.84 3.29
CA ILE A 56 -18.94 -22.48 3.24
C ILE A 56 -19.62 -21.61 4.30
N ILE A 57 -18.77 -21.02 5.14
CA ILE A 57 -19.14 -20.12 6.22
C ILE A 57 -18.74 -18.68 5.91
N ARG A 58 -19.19 -17.76 6.75
CA ARG A 58 -18.76 -16.36 6.76
C ARG A 58 -18.05 -16.05 8.05
N ALA A 59 -16.91 -15.37 7.95
CA ALA A 59 -16.26 -14.79 9.11
C ALA A 59 -16.21 -13.26 8.96
N THR A 60 -16.55 -12.58 10.05
CA THR A 60 -16.37 -11.14 10.21
C THR A 60 -15.53 -10.92 11.45
N ILE A 61 -14.42 -10.22 11.27
CA ILE A 61 -13.48 -9.91 12.35
C ILE A 61 -13.38 -8.39 12.45
N THR A 62 -13.54 -7.85 13.64
CA THR A 62 -13.26 -6.44 13.91
C THR A 62 -12.12 -6.32 14.90
N GLY A 63 -11.23 -5.35 14.68
CA GLY A 63 -10.12 -5.10 15.57
C GLY A 63 -10.06 -3.65 16.06
N GLU A 64 -9.64 -3.48 17.30
CA GLU A 64 -9.25 -2.20 17.89
C GLU A 64 -7.80 -2.28 18.40
N SER A 65 -6.98 -1.34 18.00
CA SER A 65 -5.54 -1.32 18.30
C SER A 65 -5.31 -1.22 19.81
N VAL A 66 -4.43 -2.05 20.35
CA VAL A 66 -4.07 -2.04 21.79
C VAL A 66 -3.40 -0.73 22.19
N GLU A 67 -2.49 -0.27 21.33
CA GLU A 67 -1.83 1.04 21.39
C GLU A 67 -2.14 1.79 20.09
N PRO A 68 -2.07 3.14 20.05
CA PRO A 68 -2.33 3.90 18.84
C PRO A 68 -1.51 3.39 17.65
N ALA A 69 -2.21 2.81 16.66
CA ALA A 69 -1.57 2.22 15.50
C ALA A 69 -0.91 3.30 14.64
N PRO A 70 0.26 3.02 14.03
CA PRO A 70 0.91 3.96 13.13
C PRO A 70 -0.03 4.47 12.04
N TYR A 71 0.12 5.75 11.70
CA TYR A 71 -0.67 6.43 10.66
C TYR A 71 -2.18 6.49 10.92
N GLY A 72 -2.63 6.22 12.16
CA GLY A 72 -4.03 6.34 12.57
C GLY A 72 -4.91 5.17 12.15
N LEU A 73 -4.33 4.00 11.89
CA LEU A 73 -5.04 2.78 11.51
C LEU A 73 -5.59 2.02 12.73
N ASN A 74 -6.22 2.71 13.67
CA ASN A 74 -6.57 2.17 14.99
C ASN A 74 -7.64 1.09 14.97
N PHE A 75 -8.39 0.94 13.88
CA PHE A 75 -9.47 -0.01 13.75
C PHE A 75 -9.34 -0.80 12.46
N PHE A 76 -9.83 -2.03 12.45
CA PHE A 76 -10.05 -2.75 11.21
C PHE A 76 -11.36 -3.54 11.20
N THR A 77 -11.81 -3.84 9.99
CA THR A 77 -12.85 -4.83 9.73
C THR A 77 -12.36 -5.74 8.62
N SER A 78 -12.43 -7.05 8.83
CA SER A 78 -12.11 -8.08 7.85
C SER A 78 -13.33 -8.95 7.58
N ASN A 79 -13.53 -9.32 6.33
CA ASN A 79 -14.63 -10.16 5.88
C ASN A 79 -14.12 -11.25 4.93
N THR A 80 -14.41 -12.49 5.27
CA THR A 80 -13.97 -13.66 4.50
C THR A 80 -15.07 -14.69 4.33
N TYR A 81 -14.93 -15.48 3.27
CA TYR A 81 -15.56 -16.79 3.15
C TYR A 81 -14.63 -17.82 3.75
N GLY A 82 -15.17 -18.79 4.50
CA GLY A 82 -14.40 -19.91 5.03
C GLY A 82 -14.87 -21.22 4.44
N LYS A 83 -13.96 -22.08 4.01
CA LYS A 83 -14.27 -23.44 3.55
C LYS A 83 -13.73 -24.45 4.54
N LEU A 84 -14.59 -25.35 4.99
CA LEU A 84 -14.22 -26.42 5.91
C LEU A 84 -13.15 -27.31 5.28
N GLU A 85 -12.10 -27.57 6.04
CA GLU A 85 -11.07 -28.55 5.70
C GLU A 85 -11.35 -29.88 6.40
N SER A 86 -10.99 -30.97 5.73
CA SER A 86 -11.04 -32.30 6.35
C SER A 86 -10.02 -32.39 7.47
N SER A 87 -10.47 -32.85 8.64
CA SER A 87 -9.64 -33.06 9.83
C SER A 87 -9.88 -34.46 10.37
N ASP A 88 -8.79 -35.19 10.65
CA ASP A 88 -8.86 -36.52 11.29
C ASP A 88 -9.14 -36.42 12.80
N ASN A 89 -9.07 -35.21 13.37
CA ASN A 89 -9.32 -34.95 14.78
C ASN A 89 -10.66 -34.25 14.97
N ALA A 90 -11.65 -34.97 15.52
CA ALA A 90 -13.00 -34.45 15.77
C ALA A 90 -13.05 -33.26 16.76
N SER A 91 -12.00 -33.06 17.57
CA SER A 91 -11.90 -31.91 18.48
C SER A 91 -11.30 -30.66 17.84
N ILE A 92 -10.88 -30.76 16.58
CA ILE A 92 -10.25 -29.67 15.84
C ILE A 92 -10.94 -29.49 14.49
N ILE A 93 -11.51 -28.30 14.28
CA ILE A 93 -12.03 -27.88 12.99
C ILE A 93 -11.04 -26.91 12.35
N LYS A 94 -10.80 -27.09 11.05
CA LYS A 94 -9.93 -26.21 10.25
C LYS A 94 -10.71 -25.56 9.13
N TYR A 95 -10.42 -24.30 8.89
CA TYR A 95 -10.98 -23.54 7.78
C TYR A 95 -9.86 -22.86 7.02
N THR A 96 -9.91 -22.93 5.68
CA THR A 96 -9.24 -21.97 4.82
C THR A 96 -10.19 -20.80 4.60
N PHE A 97 -9.71 -19.57 4.71
CA PHE A 97 -10.49 -18.38 4.43
C PHE A 97 -9.93 -17.57 3.26
N ASN A 98 -10.83 -16.91 2.53
CA ASN A 98 -10.47 -15.98 1.48
C ASN A 98 -11.54 -14.90 1.30
N SER A 99 -11.12 -13.67 1.01
CA SER A 99 -12.04 -12.59 0.63
C SER A 99 -12.53 -12.71 -0.82
N ASP A 100 -11.83 -13.45 -1.67
CA ASP A 100 -12.26 -13.78 -3.03
C ASP A 100 -13.10 -15.07 -3.06
N PRO A 101 -14.42 -14.97 -3.30
CA PRO A 101 -15.30 -16.14 -3.31
C PRO A 101 -14.98 -17.13 -4.42
N THR A 102 -14.32 -16.69 -5.51
CA THR A 102 -14.01 -17.55 -6.65
C THR A 102 -13.01 -18.65 -6.31
N VAL A 103 -12.18 -18.44 -5.28
CA VAL A 103 -11.26 -19.45 -4.72
C VAL A 103 -12.03 -20.69 -4.25
N PHE A 104 -13.28 -20.52 -3.84
CA PHE A 104 -14.16 -21.61 -3.41
C PHE A 104 -15.21 -22.01 -4.47
N GLY A 105 -15.08 -21.50 -5.70
CA GLY A 105 -16.02 -21.78 -6.80
C GLY A 105 -17.33 -21.01 -6.73
N LEU A 106 -17.41 -19.97 -5.89
CA LEU A 106 -18.61 -19.11 -5.79
C LEU A 106 -18.50 -17.95 -6.79
N THR A 107 -19.07 -18.11 -7.99
CA THR A 107 -19.00 -17.08 -9.05
C THR A 107 -19.96 -15.93 -8.86
N ASP A 108 -21.08 -16.15 -8.17
CA ASP A 108 -22.16 -15.17 -8.00
C ASP A 108 -22.09 -14.43 -6.67
N ALA A 109 -21.13 -14.79 -5.81
CA ALA A 109 -20.95 -14.16 -4.51
C ALA A 109 -20.11 -12.88 -4.62
N PRO A 110 -20.39 -11.84 -3.80
CA PRO A 110 -19.68 -10.59 -3.86
C PRO A 110 -18.24 -10.74 -3.35
N LEU A 111 -17.33 -9.99 -3.96
CA LEU A 111 -15.97 -9.86 -3.46
C LEU A 111 -15.97 -9.14 -2.11
N LEU A 112 -15.21 -9.66 -1.17
CA LEU A 112 -15.05 -9.06 0.15
C LEU A 112 -13.73 -8.31 0.24
N TYR A 113 -13.60 -7.55 1.32
CA TYR A 113 -12.44 -6.74 1.56
C TYR A 113 -12.27 -6.48 3.05
N ASP A 114 -11.03 -6.15 3.37
CA ASP A 114 -10.60 -5.65 4.66
C ASP A 114 -10.44 -4.14 4.57
N ARG A 115 -10.71 -3.46 5.68
CA ARG A 115 -10.54 -2.02 5.82
C ARG A 115 -9.82 -1.72 7.12
N TYR A 116 -8.76 -0.93 7.06
CA TYR A 116 -8.05 -0.37 8.21
C TYR A 116 -8.27 1.14 8.26
N TYR A 117 -8.66 1.69 9.41
CA TYR A 117 -9.13 3.08 9.54
C TYR A 117 -8.99 3.61 10.97
N GLY A 118 -9.34 4.88 11.20
CA GLY A 118 -9.37 5.50 12.55
C GLY A 118 -8.89 6.95 12.58
N GLY A 119 -8.13 7.36 11.56
CA GLY A 119 -7.62 8.72 11.39
C GLY A 119 -7.78 9.23 9.96
N ALA A 120 -6.80 9.98 9.47
CA ALA A 120 -6.83 10.58 8.13
C ALA A 120 -6.43 9.62 6.99
N ASN A 121 -5.95 8.42 7.34
CA ASN A 121 -5.48 7.42 6.38
C ASN A 121 -6.29 6.14 6.52
N GLU A 122 -6.50 5.46 5.40
CA GLU A 122 -7.13 4.15 5.36
C GLU A 122 -6.36 3.21 4.42
N LEU A 123 -6.52 1.90 4.64
CA LEU A 123 -6.04 0.85 3.75
C LEU A 123 -7.18 -0.10 3.40
N PHE A 124 -7.13 -0.61 2.18
CA PHE A 124 -8.07 -1.61 1.66
C PHE A 124 -7.32 -2.84 1.18
N GLY A 125 -7.77 -4.01 1.62
CA GLY A 125 -7.09 -5.27 1.36
C GLY A 125 -8.03 -6.45 1.14
N ARG A 126 -7.46 -7.60 0.80
CA ARG A 126 -8.16 -8.88 0.70
C ARG A 126 -7.38 -9.95 1.44
N ALA A 127 -8.06 -10.67 2.32
CA ALA A 127 -7.47 -11.72 3.12
C ALA A 127 -7.37 -13.05 2.38
N SER A 128 -6.30 -13.78 2.70
CA SER A 128 -6.08 -15.18 2.39
C SER A 128 -5.40 -15.79 3.61
N ASP A 129 -6.13 -16.61 4.35
CA ASP A 129 -5.72 -17.08 5.67
C ASP A 129 -6.32 -18.44 6.01
N SER A 130 -6.00 -18.93 7.20
CA SER A 130 -6.54 -20.18 7.74
C SER A 130 -6.72 -20.05 9.25
N ALA A 131 -7.68 -20.78 9.81
CA ALA A 131 -7.84 -20.89 11.25
C ALA A 131 -8.11 -22.33 11.70
N GLU A 132 -7.63 -22.61 12.90
CA GLU A 132 -7.88 -23.83 13.65
C GLU A 132 -8.76 -23.50 14.87
N ILE A 133 -9.90 -24.16 14.98
CA ILE A 133 -10.79 -24.07 16.14
C ILE A 133 -10.60 -25.35 16.96
N ASN A 134 -10.08 -25.19 18.18
CA ASN A 134 -9.85 -26.28 19.11
C ASN A 134 -10.87 -26.24 20.25
N PHE A 135 -11.80 -27.21 20.26
CA PHE A 135 -12.87 -27.26 21.25
C PHE A 135 -12.41 -27.74 22.63
N VAL A 136 -11.27 -28.43 22.73
CA VAL A 136 -10.72 -28.88 24.02
C VAL A 136 -10.00 -27.74 24.72
N GLN A 137 -9.29 -26.92 23.97
CA GLN A 137 -8.57 -25.76 24.49
C GLN A 137 -9.44 -24.49 24.53
N GLU A 138 -10.63 -24.54 23.94
CA GLU A 138 -11.52 -23.38 23.76
C GLU A 138 -10.79 -22.21 23.09
N THR A 139 -10.06 -22.49 22.02
CA THR A 139 -9.28 -21.47 21.29
C THR A 139 -9.56 -21.49 19.80
N ILE A 140 -9.40 -20.32 19.19
CA ILE A 140 -9.29 -20.14 17.74
C ILE A 140 -7.88 -19.63 17.48
N LYS A 141 -7.14 -20.27 16.59
CA LYS A 141 -5.80 -19.83 16.17
C LYS A 141 -5.79 -19.62 14.68
N GLY A 142 -5.55 -18.39 14.27
CA GLY A 142 -5.61 -17.96 12.88
C GLY A 142 -4.29 -17.37 12.42
N GLY A 143 -4.09 -17.35 11.11
CA GLY A 143 -2.99 -16.63 10.51
C GLY A 143 -3.02 -16.66 9.00
N GLY A 144 -2.40 -15.64 8.41
CA GLY A 144 -2.35 -15.51 6.97
C GLY A 144 -1.85 -14.17 6.50
N THR A 145 -2.32 -13.78 5.33
CA THR A 145 -1.89 -12.55 4.67
C THR A 145 -3.06 -11.77 4.10
N ILE A 146 -2.90 -10.46 4.04
CA ILE A 146 -3.85 -9.54 3.44
C ILE A 146 -3.11 -8.77 2.35
N SER A 147 -3.60 -8.90 1.12
CA SER A 147 -3.06 -8.20 -0.03
C SER A 147 -3.67 -6.82 -0.12
N ILE A 148 -2.85 -5.78 0.01
CA ILE A 148 -3.28 -4.38 -0.06
C ILE A 148 -3.35 -3.94 -1.52
N PHE A 149 -4.51 -3.41 -1.91
CA PHE A 149 -4.77 -2.94 -3.27
C PHE A 149 -5.10 -1.45 -3.34
N GLY A 150 -5.18 -0.77 -2.20
CA GLY A 150 -5.38 0.67 -2.16
C GLY A 150 -5.46 1.24 -0.76
N GLY A 151 -5.70 2.54 -0.72
CA GLY A 151 -5.84 3.30 0.52
C GLY A 151 -6.15 4.77 0.25
N THR A 152 -6.24 5.55 1.32
CA THR A 152 -6.49 7.00 1.29
C THR A 152 -5.38 7.76 2.02
N GLY A 153 -5.33 9.08 1.84
CA GLY A 153 -4.33 9.92 2.49
C GLY A 153 -2.91 9.55 2.05
N LEU A 154 -2.04 9.27 3.03
CA LEU A 154 -0.66 8.83 2.80
C LEU A 154 -0.56 7.52 2.01
N PHE A 155 -1.62 6.71 2.03
CA PHE A 155 -1.69 5.40 1.39
C PHE A 155 -2.50 5.41 0.09
N LYS A 156 -2.68 6.58 -0.54
CA LYS A 156 -3.31 6.65 -1.86
C LYS A 156 -2.54 5.75 -2.84
N ASN A 157 -3.27 4.86 -3.51
CA ASN A 157 -2.72 3.86 -4.44
C ASN A 157 -1.68 2.93 -3.78
N ALA A 158 -1.79 2.68 -2.47
CA ALA A 158 -0.89 1.76 -1.79
C ALA A 158 -1.05 0.33 -2.31
N THR A 159 0.07 -0.37 -2.42
CA THR A 159 0.14 -1.81 -2.60
C THR A 159 0.95 -2.42 -1.47
N GLY A 160 0.83 -3.73 -1.26
CA GLY A 160 1.67 -4.43 -0.30
C GLY A 160 0.96 -5.57 0.39
N THR A 161 1.47 -5.93 1.56
CA THR A 161 1.00 -7.08 2.32
C THR A 161 0.96 -6.78 3.80
N ILE A 162 -0.06 -7.30 4.47
CA ILE A 162 -0.09 -7.43 5.92
C ILE A 162 -0.01 -8.92 6.22
N SER A 163 0.95 -9.36 7.03
CA SER A 163 0.95 -10.72 7.59
C SER A 163 0.45 -10.68 9.02
N PHE A 164 -0.33 -11.67 9.43
CA PHE A 164 -0.88 -11.69 10.78
C PHE A 164 -0.93 -13.07 11.40
N THR A 165 -0.95 -13.07 12.72
CA THR A 165 -1.32 -14.22 13.56
C THR A 165 -2.35 -13.77 14.57
N GLU A 166 -3.31 -14.63 14.88
CA GLU A 166 -4.41 -14.35 15.79
C GLU A 166 -4.63 -15.52 16.74
N GLU A 167 -4.91 -15.21 18.00
CA GLU A 167 -5.34 -16.19 18.99
C GLU A 167 -6.52 -15.61 19.79
N ASP A 168 -7.66 -16.27 19.68
CA ASP A 168 -8.90 -15.90 20.36
C ASP A 168 -9.34 -16.99 21.32
N LYS A 169 -10.04 -16.55 22.37
CA LYS A 169 -10.81 -17.43 23.24
C LYS A 169 -12.14 -17.73 22.55
N LEU A 170 -12.36 -19.01 22.24
CA LEU A 170 -13.59 -19.49 21.61
C LEU A 170 -14.79 -19.20 22.52
N ASN A 171 -15.79 -18.52 21.95
CA ASN A 171 -17.05 -18.29 22.63
C ASN A 171 -18.17 -19.16 22.03
N LEU A 172 -18.70 -20.08 22.83
CA LEU A 172 -19.76 -21.00 22.42
C LEU A 172 -21.19 -20.43 22.65
N SER A 173 -21.34 -19.27 23.29
CA SER A 173 -22.64 -18.70 23.65
C SER A 173 -23.31 -17.90 22.53
N GLY A 174 -22.72 -17.86 21.33
CA GLY A 174 -23.20 -17.07 20.18
C GLY A 174 -22.80 -15.59 20.21
N SER A 175 -22.08 -15.14 21.23
CA SER A 175 -21.39 -13.84 21.23
C SER A 175 -20.05 -13.96 20.47
N PRO A 176 -19.47 -12.85 19.99
CA PRO A 176 -18.15 -12.89 19.34
C PRO A 176 -17.09 -13.53 20.24
N SER A 177 -16.16 -14.25 19.62
CA SER A 177 -14.94 -14.72 20.27
C SER A 177 -13.96 -13.55 20.39
N GLU A 178 -13.28 -13.43 21.52
CA GLU A 178 -12.39 -12.29 21.80
C GLU A 178 -10.93 -12.75 21.82
N GLY A 179 -10.02 -11.94 21.26
CA GLY A 179 -8.62 -12.30 21.22
C GLY A 179 -7.67 -11.17 20.90
N LEU A 180 -6.50 -11.57 20.39
CA LEU A 180 -5.41 -10.68 20.03
C LEU A 180 -4.84 -11.07 18.66
N ALA A 181 -4.88 -10.13 17.73
CA ALA A 181 -4.18 -10.23 16.45
C ALA A 181 -2.91 -9.39 16.44
N LYS A 182 -1.82 -9.97 15.93
CA LYS A 182 -0.53 -9.30 15.71
C LYS A 182 -0.30 -9.12 14.23
N LEU A 183 -0.21 -7.89 13.77
CA LEU A 183 -0.13 -7.56 12.34
C LEU A 183 1.21 -6.90 12.03
N THR A 184 1.83 -7.36 10.93
CA THR A 184 3.04 -6.78 10.34
C THR A 184 2.70 -6.23 8.97
N PHE A 185 2.83 -4.92 8.81
CA PHE A 185 2.52 -4.19 7.58
C PHE A 185 3.78 -4.00 6.74
N THR A 186 3.71 -4.26 5.45
CA THR A 186 4.72 -3.89 4.46
C THR A 186 4.02 -3.26 3.26
N LEU A 187 4.08 -1.93 3.18
CA LEU A 187 3.30 -1.14 2.23
C LEU A 187 4.22 -0.32 1.31
N GLN A 188 3.74 -0.07 0.12
CA GLN A 188 4.40 0.72 -0.90
C GLN A 188 3.41 1.73 -1.48
N THR A 189 3.81 2.99 -1.57
CA THR A 189 2.99 4.04 -2.18
C THR A 189 3.79 4.76 -3.26
N PRO A 190 3.20 4.98 -4.45
CA PRO A 190 3.79 5.86 -5.45
C PRO A 190 3.92 7.28 -4.91
N GLN A 191 5.05 7.93 -5.18
CA GLN A 191 5.29 9.34 -4.90
C GLN A 191 5.68 10.05 -6.18
N SER A 192 5.10 11.23 -6.40
CA SER A 192 5.52 12.11 -7.48
C SER A 192 6.89 12.69 -7.16
N VAL A 193 7.86 12.50 -8.06
CA VAL A 193 9.14 13.20 -7.96
C VAL A 193 8.92 14.67 -8.36
N PRO A 194 9.39 15.64 -7.57
CA PRO A 194 9.33 17.05 -7.96
C PRO A 194 10.07 17.25 -9.28
N GLU A 195 9.43 17.88 -10.27
CA GLU A 195 10.11 18.23 -11.51
C GLU A 195 11.31 19.14 -11.20
N PRO A 196 12.47 18.93 -11.85
CA PRO A 196 13.55 19.90 -11.80
C PRO A 196 13.01 21.23 -12.33
N THR A 197 12.91 22.23 -11.47
CA THR A 197 12.41 23.55 -11.84
C THR A 197 13.38 24.16 -12.86
N ALA A 198 12.89 24.72 -13.96
CA ALA A 198 13.73 25.26 -15.04
C ALA A 198 14.86 26.19 -14.55
N THR A 199 14.68 26.82 -13.40
CA THR A 199 15.65 27.65 -12.68
C THR A 199 16.97 26.94 -12.35
N THR A 200 16.95 25.68 -11.90
CA THR A 200 18.19 24.95 -11.56
C THR A 200 19.01 24.62 -12.81
N THR A 201 18.34 24.26 -13.90
CA THR A 201 18.98 24.02 -15.20
C THR A 201 19.55 25.32 -15.78
N LEU A 202 18.83 26.45 -15.65
CA LEU A 202 19.31 27.76 -16.12
C LEU A 202 20.52 28.25 -15.34
N ILE A 203 20.53 28.08 -14.01
CA ILE A 203 21.68 28.44 -13.14
C ILE A 203 22.90 27.61 -13.52
N GLY A 204 22.73 26.30 -13.73
CA GLY A 204 23.80 25.41 -14.18
C GLY A 204 24.41 25.84 -15.51
N MET A 205 23.56 26.12 -16.52
CA MET A 205 24.01 26.64 -17.81
C MET A 205 24.72 28.00 -17.70
N GLY A 206 24.21 28.89 -16.84
CA GLY A 206 24.81 30.20 -16.59
C GLY A 206 26.21 30.13 -15.98
N LEU A 207 26.43 29.21 -15.03
CA LEU A 207 27.74 29.01 -14.40
C LEU A 207 28.77 28.44 -15.37
N ILE A 208 28.38 27.49 -16.23
CA ILE A 208 29.25 26.95 -17.28
C ILE A 208 29.61 28.04 -18.30
N GLY A 209 28.63 28.83 -18.72
CA GLY A 209 28.83 29.96 -19.64
C GLY A 209 29.78 31.03 -19.07
N ALA A 210 29.58 31.45 -17.82
CA ALA A 210 30.43 32.42 -17.14
C ALA A 210 31.87 31.91 -16.97
N GLY A 211 32.05 30.62 -16.63
CA GLY A 211 33.37 29.99 -16.51
C GLY A 211 34.15 29.97 -17.83
N LEU A 212 33.49 29.69 -18.96
CA LEU A 212 34.12 29.70 -20.28
C LEU A 212 34.52 31.11 -20.74
N ILE A 213 33.71 32.13 -20.43
CA ILE A 213 34.02 33.53 -20.74
C ILE A 213 35.22 34.02 -19.91
N LEU A 214 35.24 33.74 -18.60
CA LEU A 214 36.37 34.09 -17.73
C LEU A 214 37.68 33.43 -18.19
N LYS A 215 37.63 32.17 -18.64
CA LYS A 215 38.80 31.46 -19.16
C LYS A 215 39.32 32.07 -20.47
N ARG A 216 38.43 32.58 -21.34
CA ARG A 216 38.80 33.32 -22.56
C ARG A 216 39.37 34.71 -22.27
N CYS A 217 38.85 35.44 -21.29
CA CYS A 217 39.37 36.75 -20.92
C CYS A 217 40.78 36.66 -20.33
N ARG A 218 41.07 35.67 -19.48
CA ARG A 218 42.43 35.46 -18.94
C ARG A 218 43.47 35.11 -20.01
N TYR A 219 43.07 34.47 -21.10
CA TYR A 219 43.95 34.16 -22.23
C TYR A 219 44.26 35.38 -23.11
N LYS A 220 43.39 36.41 -23.12
CA LYS A 220 43.61 37.65 -23.89
C LYS A 220 44.45 38.71 -23.16
N THR A 221 44.74 38.53 -21.88
CA THR A 221 45.60 39.46 -21.10
C THR A 221 47.08 39.06 -21.11
N PHE A 222 47.44 37.97 -21.81
CA PHE A 222 48.81 37.41 -21.86
C PHE A 222 49.38 37.30 -23.29
N LEU A 223 48.91 38.12 -24.23
CA LEU A 223 49.45 38.33 -25.58
C LEU A 223 49.48 39.84 -25.86
#